data_AF-A0A953SQF0-F1
#
_entry.id   AF-A0A953SQF0-F1
#
_cell.length_a   1.000
_cell.length_b   1.000
_cell.length_c   1.000
_cell.angle_alpha   90.00
_cell.angle_beta   90.00
_cell.angle_gamma   90.00
#
_symmetry.space_group_name_H-M   'P 1'
#
loop_
_entity.id
_entity.type
_entity.pdbx_description
1 polymer ?
#
loop_
_entity_poly.entity_id
_entity_poly.type
_entity_poly.pdbx_seq_one_letter_code
_entity_poly.pdbx_strand_id
1 'polypeptide(L)'
;MWFRKHSKFYSFFYYFIKSTIASEKSFPSFILPKDYYGLDDTKPGWRDFKKYTTLIKNFCEENNVKYFFVLIPTLTNLNDNYPYREVNQKVEEFTNLMEIAFFSLFNVFYGYNAEDLWVSGANTHWNAKATQIAAEHLSAFLYNNNIFR
;
A
#
# COMPACT_ATOMS: atom_id res chain seq x y z
N MET A 1 0.24 0.80 29.77
CA MET A 1 0.32 -0.56 29.20
C MET A 1 -0.38 -1.64 30.05
N TRP A 2 -0.35 -1.56 31.39
CA TRP A 2 -0.96 -2.57 32.29
C TRP A 2 -2.47 -2.75 32.09
N PHE A 3 -3.25 -1.66 32.12
CA PHE A 3 -4.71 -1.71 31.93
C PHE A 3 -5.13 -2.26 30.55
N ARG A 4 -4.37 -1.98 29.48
CA ARG A 4 -4.60 -2.55 28.15
C ARG A 4 -4.46 -4.08 28.13
N LYS A 5 -3.59 -4.64 28.96
CA LYS A 5 -3.37 -6.09 29.05
C LYS A 5 -4.34 -6.79 30.00
N HIS A 6 -4.90 -6.09 30.99
CA HIS A 6 -5.65 -6.72 32.09
C HIS A 6 -7.12 -6.30 32.18
N SER A 7 -7.57 -5.31 31.40
CA SER A 7 -8.98 -4.90 31.34
C SER A 7 -9.49 -4.96 29.91
N LYS A 8 -10.45 -5.86 29.66
CA LYS A 8 -11.11 -6.00 28.34
C LYS A 8 -11.91 -4.75 27.97
N PHE A 9 -12.55 -4.10 28.95
CA PHE A 9 -13.28 -2.85 28.73
C PHE A 9 -12.35 -1.71 28.31
N TYR A 10 -11.24 -1.51 29.03
CA TYR A 10 -10.26 -0.49 28.67
C TYR A 10 -9.59 -0.80 27.33
N SER A 11 -9.28 -2.07 27.07
CA SER A 11 -8.73 -2.52 25.78
C SER A 11 -9.69 -2.22 24.63
N PHE A 12 -10.97 -2.57 24.78
CA PHE A 12 -12.02 -2.26 23.80
C PHE A 12 -12.07 -0.75 23.51
N PHE A 13 -12.21 0.08 24.55
CA PHE A 13 -12.34 1.53 24.37
C PHE A 13 -11.07 2.15 23.77
N TYR A 14 -9.89 1.69 24.20
CA TYR A 14 -8.61 2.10 23.63
C TYR A 14 -8.51 1.76 22.14
N TYR A 15 -8.85 0.53 21.74
CA TYR A 15 -8.77 0.11 20.34
C TYR A 15 -9.86 0.74 19.48
N PHE A 16 -11.05 0.99 20.03
CA PHE A 16 -12.12 1.70 19.35
C PHE A 16 -11.69 3.14 19.00
N ILE A 17 -11.19 3.91 19.98
CA ILE A 17 -10.69 5.27 19.72
C ILE A 17 -9.48 5.25 18.79
N LYS A 18 -8.53 4.32 19.03
CA LYS A 18 -7.32 4.23 18.22
C LYS A 18 -7.62 3.85 16.78
N SER A 19 -8.54 2.91 16.52
CA SER A 19 -8.88 2.47 15.18
C SER A 19 -9.49 3.62 14.39
N THR A 20 -10.42 4.37 14.99
CA THR A 20 -11.06 5.51 14.33
C THR A 20 -10.01 6.54 13.95
N ILE A 21 -9.12 6.89 14.87
CA ILE A 21 -8.03 7.84 14.60
C ILE A 21 -7.05 7.31 13.54
N ALA A 22 -6.68 6.02 13.58
CA ALA A 22 -5.74 5.43 12.62
C ALA A 22 -6.35 5.24 11.23
N SER A 23 -7.68 5.07 11.16
CA SER A 23 -8.40 4.96 9.90
C SER A 23 -8.42 6.30 9.17
N GLU A 24 -8.35 7.39 9.95
CA GLU A 24 -8.36 8.78 9.49
C GLU A 24 -6.98 9.47 9.46
N LYS A 25 -5.94 8.87 10.05
CA LYS A 25 -4.61 9.49 10.12
C LYS A 25 -3.54 8.54 9.61
N SER A 26 -2.63 9.11 8.83
CA SER A 26 -1.38 8.46 8.45
C SER A 26 -0.56 8.03 9.66
N PHE A 27 0.40 7.13 9.42
CA PHE A 27 1.47 6.92 10.37
C PHE A 27 2.12 8.26 10.74
N PRO A 28 2.34 8.53 12.05
CA PRO A 28 3.03 9.73 12.46
C PRO A 28 4.37 9.87 11.73
N SER A 29 4.62 11.03 11.14
CA SER A 29 5.78 11.27 10.27
C SER A 29 7.13 10.98 10.96
N PHE A 30 7.20 11.10 12.29
CA PHE A 30 8.41 10.79 13.06
C PHE A 30 8.77 9.29 13.11
N ILE A 31 7.83 8.40 12.80
CA ILE A 31 8.06 6.94 12.72
C ILE A 31 8.51 6.54 11.31
N LEU A 32 8.18 7.36 10.31
CA LEU A 32 8.58 7.14 8.93
C LEU A 32 10.04 7.56 8.73
N PRO A 33 10.76 6.95 7.77
CA PRO A 33 12.04 7.46 7.31
C PRO A 33 11.97 8.95 6.98
N LYS A 34 13.03 9.70 7.28
CA LYS A 34 13.06 11.16 7.05
C LYS A 34 12.88 11.54 5.58
N ASP A 35 13.15 10.60 4.67
CA ASP A 35 13.06 10.74 3.23
C ASP A 35 11.80 10.09 2.63
N TYR A 36 10.80 9.75 3.45
CA TYR A 36 9.60 9.04 3.00
C TYR A 36 8.68 9.88 2.08
N TYR A 37 8.66 11.20 2.23
CA TYR A 37 7.86 12.14 1.43
C TYR A 37 8.72 13.06 0.57
N GLY A 38 8.13 13.74 -0.42
CA GLY A 38 8.82 14.67 -1.32
C GLY A 38 9.75 13.95 -2.30
N LEU A 39 9.40 12.75 -2.78
CA LEU A 39 10.34 11.85 -3.44
C LEU A 39 11.03 12.52 -4.64
N ASP A 40 12.36 12.58 -4.57
CA ASP A 40 13.23 13.19 -5.57
C ASP A 40 14.59 12.46 -5.61
N ASP A 41 15.44 12.80 -6.58
CA ASP A 41 16.71 12.09 -6.82
C ASP A 41 17.83 12.40 -5.81
N THR A 42 17.61 13.31 -4.87
CA THR A 42 18.48 13.46 -3.69
C THR A 42 18.18 12.40 -2.62
N LYS A 43 16.98 11.84 -2.70
CA LYS A 43 16.37 10.64 -2.10
C LYS A 43 17.19 9.34 -2.07
N PRO A 44 17.92 8.91 -1.00
CA PRO A 44 18.53 7.58 -1.05
C PRO A 44 17.48 6.47 -1.21
N GLY A 45 16.38 6.49 -0.44
CA GLY A 45 15.31 5.50 -0.57
C GLY A 45 14.67 5.47 -1.96
N TRP A 46 14.42 6.66 -2.55
CA TRP A 46 13.85 6.76 -3.89
C TRP A 46 14.81 6.30 -4.99
N ARG A 47 16.08 6.69 -4.91
CA ARG A 47 17.12 6.25 -5.85
C ARG A 47 17.30 4.73 -5.80
N ASP A 48 17.35 4.16 -4.61
CA ASP A 48 17.49 2.71 -4.43
C ASP A 48 16.26 1.98 -4.95
N PHE A 49 15.06 2.49 -4.67
CA PHE A 49 13.82 1.95 -5.25
C PHE A 49 13.90 1.92 -6.79
N LYS A 50 14.25 3.03 -7.44
CA LYS A 50 14.38 3.08 -8.91
C LYS A 50 15.43 2.08 -9.41
N LYS A 51 16.62 2.09 -8.80
CA LYS A 51 17.73 1.20 -9.16
C LYS A 51 17.31 -0.27 -9.09
N TYR A 52 16.78 -0.73 -7.95
CA TYR A 52 16.46 -2.14 -7.77
C TYR A 52 15.23 -2.57 -8.55
N THR A 53 14.25 -1.70 -8.75
CA THR A 53 13.10 -1.98 -9.63
C THR A 53 13.55 -2.18 -11.08
N THR A 54 14.48 -1.36 -11.57
CA THR A 54 15.08 -1.54 -12.90
C THR A 54 15.90 -2.83 -12.99
N LEU A 55 16.67 -3.16 -11.95
CA LEU A 55 17.44 -4.42 -11.92
C LEU A 55 16.53 -5.65 -11.98
N ILE A 56 15.40 -5.64 -11.26
CA ILE A 56 14.40 -6.71 -11.33
C ILE A 56 13.79 -6.80 -12.73
N LYS A 57 13.42 -5.68 -13.34
CA LYS A 57 12.90 -5.65 -14.73
C LYS A 57 13.89 -6.32 -15.69
N ASN A 58 15.15 -5.87 -15.69
CA ASN A 58 16.17 -6.38 -16.59
C ASN A 58 16.40 -7.88 -16.37
N PHE A 59 16.50 -8.31 -15.10
CA PHE A 59 16.62 -9.72 -14.77
C PHE A 59 15.44 -10.54 -15.32
N CYS A 60 14.22 -10.05 -15.17
CA CYS A 60 13.04 -10.73 -15.70
C CYS A 60 13.07 -10.82 -17.24
N GLU A 61 13.46 -9.76 -17.94
CA GLU A 61 13.60 -9.74 -19.41
C GLU A 61 14.66 -10.72 -19.90
N GLU A 62 15.85 -10.70 -19.30
CA GLU A 62 16.95 -11.62 -19.62
C GLU A 62 16.57 -13.09 -19.43
N ASN A 63 15.66 -13.38 -18.51
CA ASN A 63 15.22 -14.73 -18.17
C ASN A 63 13.84 -15.10 -18.76
N ASN A 64 13.29 -14.29 -19.66
CA ASN A 64 11.94 -14.49 -20.24
C ASN A 64 10.82 -14.66 -19.17
N VAL A 65 10.95 -13.94 -18.05
CA VAL A 65 9.95 -13.90 -16.97
C VAL A 65 9.10 -12.64 -17.13
N LYS A 66 7.78 -12.78 -17.04
CA LYS A 66 6.88 -11.61 -17.03
C LYS A 66 7.00 -10.89 -15.69
N TYR A 67 7.28 -9.58 -15.74
CA TYR A 67 7.36 -8.73 -14.58
C TYR A 67 6.18 -7.78 -14.50
N PHE A 68 5.59 -7.69 -13.31
CA PHE A 68 4.43 -6.88 -13.03
C PHE A 68 4.52 -6.32 -11.61
N PHE A 69 4.25 -5.02 -11.46
CA PHE A 69 4.39 -4.31 -10.19
C PHE A 69 3.01 -3.98 -9.61
N VAL A 70 2.72 -4.49 -8.40
CA VAL A 70 1.51 -4.15 -7.65
C VAL A 70 1.86 -3.24 -6.49
N LEU A 71 1.22 -2.08 -6.44
CA LEU A 71 1.33 -1.18 -5.29
C LEU A 71 0.17 -1.41 -4.32
N ILE A 72 0.51 -1.91 -3.13
CA ILE A 72 -0.43 -2.10 -2.02
C ILE A 72 -0.46 -0.80 -1.19
N PRO A 73 -1.61 -0.12 -1.07
CA PRO A 73 -1.70 1.08 -0.26
C PRO A 73 -1.66 0.74 1.23
N THR A 74 -1.25 1.71 2.04
CA THR A 74 -1.59 1.67 3.46
C THR A 74 -3.09 1.87 3.58
N LEU A 75 -3.78 1.00 4.33
CA LEU A 75 -5.23 1.10 4.51
C LEU A 75 -5.55 2.19 5.55
N THR A 76 -5.53 3.46 5.13
CA THR A 76 -5.89 4.66 5.92
C THR A 76 -6.36 5.74 4.95
N ASN A 77 -7.36 6.54 5.29
CA ASN A 77 -7.92 7.60 4.43
C ASN A 77 -8.03 7.18 2.96
N LEU A 78 -8.77 6.11 2.67
CA LEU A 78 -8.95 5.57 1.33
C LEU A 78 -9.90 6.45 0.51
N ASN A 79 -9.60 7.74 0.42
CA ASN A 79 -10.40 8.77 -0.23
C ASN A 79 -9.46 9.90 -0.69
N ASP A 80 -10.01 11.08 -0.95
CA ASP A 80 -9.20 12.16 -1.50
C ASP A 80 -8.09 12.66 -0.56
N ASN A 81 -8.24 12.45 0.74
CA ASN A 81 -7.28 12.81 1.78
C ASN A 81 -6.20 11.73 2.01
N TYR A 82 -6.01 10.81 1.05
CA TYR A 82 -5.01 9.77 1.16
C TYR A 82 -3.59 10.36 1.33
N PRO A 83 -2.92 10.08 2.46
CA PRO A 83 -1.67 10.76 2.82
C PRO A 83 -0.48 10.36 1.96
N TYR A 84 -0.56 9.23 1.26
CA TYR A 84 0.54 8.70 0.45
C TYR A 84 0.31 8.90 -1.05
N ARG A 85 -0.56 9.84 -1.44
CA ARG A 85 -0.89 10.13 -2.84
C ARG A 85 0.35 10.47 -3.67
N GLU A 86 1.23 11.32 -3.14
CA GLU A 86 2.48 11.71 -3.81
C GLU A 86 3.37 10.48 -4.11
N VAL A 87 3.53 9.60 -3.11
CA VAL A 87 4.32 8.37 -3.25
C VAL A 87 3.71 7.47 -4.32
N ASN A 88 2.39 7.26 -4.29
CA ASN A 88 1.70 6.46 -5.30
C ASN A 88 1.91 7.02 -6.71
N GLN A 89 1.77 8.33 -6.89
CA GLN A 89 1.95 8.99 -8.18
C GLN A 89 3.39 8.85 -8.68
N LYS A 90 4.39 9.05 -7.82
CA LYS A 90 5.80 8.90 -8.20
C LYS A 90 6.14 7.48 -8.63
N VAL A 91 5.61 6.47 -7.94
CA VAL A 91 5.79 5.06 -8.30
C VAL A 91 5.11 4.75 -9.64
N GLU A 92 3.88 5.23 -9.85
CA GLU A 92 3.15 5.07 -11.12
C GLU A 92 3.88 5.74 -12.29
N GLU A 93 4.30 6.99 -12.13
CA GLU A 93 5.10 7.72 -13.13
C GLU A 93 6.38 6.97 -13.51
N PHE A 94 7.12 6.49 -12.50
CA PHE A 94 8.36 5.77 -12.73
C PHE A 94 8.13 4.42 -13.42
N THR A 95 7.14 3.65 -12.99
CA THR A 95 6.83 2.34 -13.60
C THR A 95 6.35 2.50 -15.04
N ASN A 96 5.53 3.51 -15.33
CA ASN A 96 5.13 3.86 -16.70
C ASN A 96 6.32 4.26 -17.58
N LEU A 97 7.23 5.11 -17.07
CA LEU A 97 8.44 5.50 -17.78
C LEU A 97 9.34 4.30 -18.13
N MET A 98 9.40 3.33 -17.22
CA MET A 98 10.18 2.10 -17.39
C MET A 98 9.43 1.01 -18.16
N GLU A 99 8.22 1.28 -18.68
CA GLU A 99 7.36 0.32 -19.36
C GLU A 99 7.09 -0.95 -18.53
N ILE A 100 7.03 -0.79 -17.20
CA ILE A 100 6.68 -1.86 -16.27
C ILE A 100 5.17 -1.88 -16.13
N ALA A 101 4.54 -3.03 -16.41
CA ALA A 101 3.13 -3.20 -16.15
C ALA A 101 2.83 -2.96 -14.66
N PHE A 102 1.92 -2.02 -14.38
CA PHE A 102 1.68 -1.49 -13.03
C PHE A 102 0.20 -1.59 -12.65
N PHE A 103 -0.08 -1.86 -11.38
CA PHE A 103 -1.44 -1.81 -10.84
C PHE A 103 -1.46 -1.30 -9.41
N SER A 104 -2.24 -0.24 -9.19
CA SER A 104 -2.44 0.35 -7.87
C SER A 104 -3.71 -0.19 -7.22
N LEU A 105 -3.55 -0.86 -6.08
CA LEU A 105 -4.69 -1.30 -5.26
C LEU A 105 -5.36 -0.14 -4.52
N PHE A 106 -4.75 1.05 -4.49
CA PHE A 106 -5.42 2.23 -3.95
C PHE A 106 -6.73 2.53 -4.69
N ASN A 107 -6.71 2.45 -6.02
CA ASN A 107 -7.90 2.73 -6.84
C ASN A 107 -9.01 1.70 -6.60
N VAL A 108 -8.63 0.46 -6.27
CA VAL A 108 -9.57 -0.62 -5.93
C VAL A 108 -10.22 -0.38 -4.57
N PHE A 109 -9.44 0.08 -3.59
CA PHE A 109 -9.90 0.33 -2.24
C PHE A 109 -10.46 1.75 -2.02
N TYR A 110 -10.43 2.63 -3.02
CA TYR A 110 -10.95 3.98 -2.91
C TYR A 110 -12.44 3.96 -2.54
N GLY A 111 -12.81 4.79 -1.57
CA GLY A 111 -14.17 4.90 -1.02
C GLY A 111 -14.51 3.87 0.06
N TYR A 112 -13.66 2.86 0.31
CA TYR A 112 -13.89 1.91 1.41
C TYR A 112 -13.51 2.51 2.77
N ASN A 113 -14.24 2.10 3.81
CA ASN A 113 -13.80 2.33 5.19
C ASN A 113 -12.58 1.43 5.47
N ALA A 114 -11.46 2.03 5.88
CA ALA A 114 -10.23 1.27 6.13
C ALA A 114 -10.40 0.18 7.20
N GLU A 115 -11.16 0.46 8.27
CA GLU A 115 -11.38 -0.50 9.37
C GLU A 115 -12.05 -1.79 8.90
N ASP A 116 -12.98 -1.71 7.93
CA ASP A 116 -13.67 -2.88 7.35
C ASP A 116 -12.71 -3.79 6.58
N LEU A 117 -11.56 -3.26 6.18
CA LEU A 117 -10.52 -3.95 5.42
C LEU A 117 -9.38 -4.47 6.31
N TRP A 118 -9.36 -4.12 7.61
CA TRP A 118 -8.31 -4.55 8.53
C TRP A 118 -8.59 -5.92 9.16
N VAL A 119 -7.54 -6.64 9.55
CA VAL A 119 -7.67 -7.84 10.39
C VAL A 119 -8.37 -7.48 11.72
N SER A 120 -8.00 -6.35 12.31
CA SER A 120 -8.66 -5.76 13.48
C SER A 120 -8.17 -4.33 13.73
N GLY A 121 -8.79 -3.57 14.63
CA GLY A 121 -8.27 -2.27 15.06
C GLY A 121 -6.86 -2.32 15.70
N ALA A 122 -6.39 -3.50 16.12
CA ALA A 122 -5.03 -3.70 16.60
C ALA A 122 -4.03 -4.04 15.48
N ASN A 123 -4.52 -4.63 14.39
CA ASN A 123 -3.75 -5.10 13.25
C ASN A 123 -4.35 -4.51 11.96
N THR A 124 -3.77 -3.40 11.51
CA THR A 124 -4.22 -2.61 10.37
C THR A 124 -3.76 -3.18 9.02
N HIS A 125 -3.21 -4.40 8.98
CA HIS A 125 -2.99 -5.13 7.73
C HIS A 125 -4.33 -5.59 7.16
N TRP A 126 -4.35 -5.88 5.86
CA TRP A 126 -5.56 -6.31 5.17
C TRP A 126 -6.14 -7.63 5.72
N ASN A 127 -7.46 -7.77 5.73
CA ASN A 127 -8.16 -9.00 6.11
C ASN A 127 -8.51 -9.87 4.89
N ALA A 128 -9.28 -10.94 5.14
CA ALA A 128 -9.76 -11.83 4.10
C ALA A 128 -10.64 -11.10 3.07
N LYS A 129 -11.50 -10.16 3.48
CA LYS A 129 -12.34 -9.36 2.59
C LYS A 129 -11.49 -8.51 1.65
N ALA A 130 -10.51 -7.78 2.18
CA ALA A 130 -9.59 -6.97 1.39
C ALA A 130 -8.73 -7.83 0.44
N THR A 131 -8.30 -9.02 0.90
CA THR A 131 -7.58 -10.00 0.07
C THR A 131 -8.44 -10.48 -1.10
N GLN A 132 -9.71 -10.82 -0.84
CA GLN A 132 -10.66 -11.25 -1.86
C GLN A 132 -10.87 -10.15 -2.92
N ILE A 133 -11.17 -8.93 -2.49
CA ILE A 133 -11.35 -7.77 -3.39
C ILE A 133 -10.09 -7.55 -4.25
N ALA A 134 -8.90 -7.54 -3.63
CA ALA A 134 -7.65 -7.37 -4.36
C ALA A 134 -7.44 -8.48 -5.40
N ALA A 135 -7.68 -9.75 -5.02
CA ALA A 135 -7.50 -10.88 -5.90
C ALA A 135 -8.46 -10.86 -7.11
N GLU A 136 -9.73 -10.52 -6.89
CA GLU A 136 -10.73 -10.39 -7.96
C GLU A 136 -10.32 -9.33 -8.99
N HIS A 137 -9.98 -8.13 -8.53
CA HIS A 137 -9.57 -7.02 -9.39
C HIS A 137 -8.23 -7.29 -10.09
N LEU A 138 -7.26 -7.87 -9.36
CA LEU A 138 -5.96 -8.20 -9.91
C LEU A 138 -6.07 -9.31 -10.97
N SER A 139 -6.84 -10.37 -10.71
CA SER A 139 -7.05 -11.44 -11.68
C SER A 139 -7.70 -10.92 -12.97
N ALA A 140 -8.73 -10.07 -12.85
CA ALA A 140 -9.36 -9.44 -14.00
C ALA A 140 -8.38 -8.55 -14.78
N PHE A 141 -7.58 -7.73 -14.09
CA PHE A 141 -6.56 -6.90 -14.72
C PHE A 141 -5.55 -7.74 -15.52
N LEU A 142 -5.03 -8.80 -14.91
CA LEU A 142 -4.04 -9.69 -15.51
C LEU A 142 -4.58 -10.41 -16.75
N TYR A 143 -5.83 -10.87 -16.69
CA TYR A 143 -6.51 -11.53 -17.81
C TYR A 143 -6.74 -10.57 -18.98
N ASN A 144 -7.28 -9.38 -18.70
CA ASN A 144 -7.63 -8.39 -19.73
C ASN A 144 -6.40 -7.80 -20.44
N ASN A 145 -5.26 -7.75 -19.75
CA ASN A 145 -4.00 -7.24 -20.31
C ASN A 145 -3.11 -8.34 -20.91
N ASN A 146 -3.60 -9.59 -21.01
CA ASN A 146 -2.85 -10.74 -21.53
C ASN A 146 -1.46 -10.94 -20.88
N ILE A 147 -1.31 -10.61 -19.59
CA ILE A 147 -0.01 -10.69 -18.91
C ILE A 147 0.44 -12.15 -18.73
N PHE A 148 -0.50 -13.09 -18.65
CA PHE A 148 -0.25 -14.52 -18.46
C PHE A 148 -0.69 -15.41 -19.64
N ARG A 149 -0.92 -14.85 -20.83
CA ARG A 149 -1.19 -15.66 -22.04
C ARG A 149 0.09 -15.94 -22.82
#